data_AF-A0A9R0ZSY4-F1
#
_entry.id   AF-A0A9R0ZSY4-F1
#
_cell.length_a   1.000
_cell.length_b   1.000
_cell.length_c   1.000
_cell.angle_alpha   90.00
_cell.angle_beta   90.00
_cell.angle_gamma   90.00
#
_symmetry.space_group_name_H-M   'P 1'
#
loop_
_entity.id
_entity.type
_entity.pdbx_description
1 polymer ?
#
loop_
_entity_poly.entity_id
_entity_poly.type
_entity_poly.pdbx_seq_one_letter_code
_entity_poly.pdbx_strand_id
1 'polypeptide(L)'
;MNAAWVVHVYQHPEACLPYLLLHSAAYGRYLAATNVQAPQGHHRHRVEQRGCDHPEVDLIPWRAIRTESGDEVYLDHFHGGCLRANWNTGVSVSVDDPDNPSPTTRWVVEPIPAARSMPRLPLPRPIGLHDELLLREITYVWPNVEGALVNHDVFCFMGRSVFRLRHELARRRLVDVSQLAMCLPTRYGRFFPLVVDLPRNQEALIVVVDVAGTPGHAALRYADVDAW
;
A
#
# COMPACT_ATOMS: atom_id res chain seq x y z
N MET A 1 9.25 1.63 9.61
CA MET A 1 7.85 2.02 9.38
C MET A 1 7.04 0.76 9.58
N ASN A 2 6.09 0.79 10.51
CA ASN A 2 5.15 -0.30 10.71
C ASN A 2 4.29 -0.42 9.45
N ALA A 3 4.15 -1.63 8.91
CA ALA A 3 3.41 -1.85 7.68
C ALA A 3 1.91 -1.77 7.97
N ALA A 4 1.32 -0.60 7.70
CA ALA A 4 -0.13 -0.40 7.78
C ALA A 4 -0.80 -0.89 6.49
N TRP A 5 -1.94 -1.58 6.64
CA TRP A 5 -2.72 -2.12 5.53
C TRP A 5 -4.18 -1.76 5.68
N VAL A 6 -4.81 -1.32 4.60
CA VAL A 6 -6.27 -1.23 4.52
C VAL A 6 -6.81 -2.57 4.10
N VAL A 7 -7.79 -3.07 4.85
CA VAL A 7 -8.49 -4.31 4.53
C VAL A 7 -9.69 -3.98 3.65
N HIS A 8 -9.64 -4.38 2.38
CA HIS A 8 -10.82 -4.36 1.51
C HIS A 8 -11.50 -5.73 1.55
N VAL A 9 -12.75 -5.76 1.99
CA VAL A 9 -13.58 -6.96 1.97
C VAL A 9 -14.26 -7.06 0.60
N TYR A 10 -13.96 -8.11 -0.15
CA TYR A 10 -14.54 -8.39 -1.46
C TYR A 10 -15.32 -9.71 -1.39
N GLN A 11 -16.62 -9.65 -1.68
CA GLN A 11 -17.47 -10.83 -1.77
C GLN A 11 -17.72 -11.15 -3.24
N HIS A 12 -17.13 -12.24 -3.72
CA HIS A 12 -17.42 -12.73 -5.06
C HIS A 12 -18.85 -13.30 -5.09
N PRO A 13 -19.68 -13.03 -6.11
CA PRO A 13 -21.08 -13.49 -6.16
C PRO A 13 -21.25 -14.99 -5.96
N GLU A 14 -20.26 -15.78 -6.36
CA GLU A 14 -20.28 -17.25 -6.32
C GLU A 14 -19.50 -17.85 -5.13
N ALA A 15 -18.86 -17.02 -4.28
CA ALA A 15 -18.06 -17.50 -3.17
C ALA A 15 -18.88 -17.59 -1.87
N CYS A 16 -18.75 -18.71 -1.16
CA CYS A 16 -19.39 -18.92 0.15
C CYS A 16 -18.84 -18.00 1.26
N LEU A 17 -17.62 -17.46 1.11
CA LEU A 17 -16.97 -16.61 2.10
C LEU A 17 -16.34 -15.37 1.44
N PRO A 18 -16.31 -14.23 2.14
CA PRO A 18 -15.65 -13.03 1.64
C PRO A 18 -14.12 -13.20 1.61
N TYR A 19 -13.50 -12.54 0.65
CA TYR A 19 -12.05 -12.42 0.52
C TYR A 19 -11.58 -11.06 1.03
N LEU A 20 -10.33 -11.01 1.46
CA LEU A 20 -9.64 -9.82 1.91
C LEU A 20 -8.57 -9.44 0.90
N LEU A 21 -8.53 -8.16 0.53
CA LEU A 21 -7.43 -7.57 -0.20
C LEU A 21 -6.70 -6.63 0.76
N LEU A 22 -5.43 -6.90 1.01
CA LEU A 22 -4.59 -6.09 1.89
C LEU A 22 -3.89 -5.02 1.07
N HIS A 23 -4.38 -3.79 1.16
CA HIS A 23 -3.86 -2.64 0.41
C HIS A 23 -2.85 -1.86 1.25
N SER A 24 -1.61 -1.78 0.78
CA SER A 24 -0.51 -1.13 1.46
C SER A 24 -0.78 0.36 1.62
N ALA A 25 -0.85 0.82 2.86
CA ALA A 25 -0.93 2.24 3.18
C ALA A 25 0.34 3.00 2.77
N ALA A 26 1.45 2.28 2.57
CA ALA A 26 2.70 2.89 2.16
C ALA A 26 2.72 3.17 0.65
N TYR A 27 2.40 2.16 -0.16
CA TYR A 27 2.70 2.19 -1.59
C TYR A 27 1.49 2.03 -2.49
N GLY A 28 0.28 1.93 -1.93
CA GLY A 28 -0.95 1.78 -2.71
C GLY A 28 -1.01 0.47 -3.50
N ARG A 29 -0.25 -0.54 -3.08
CA ARG A 29 -0.13 -1.85 -3.73
C ARG A 29 -0.78 -2.93 -2.87
N TYR A 30 -1.30 -3.97 -3.50
CA TYR A 30 -1.91 -5.08 -2.78
C TYR A 30 -0.85 -6.13 -2.41
N LEU A 31 -1.01 -6.74 -1.22
CA LEU A 31 -0.25 -7.92 -0.83
C LEU A 31 -0.74 -9.11 -1.66
N ALA A 32 0.15 -9.68 -2.47
CA ALA A 32 -0.15 -10.79 -3.37
C ALA A 32 0.81 -11.95 -3.14
N ALA A 33 0.30 -13.18 -3.08
CA ALA A 33 1.14 -14.38 -3.09
C ALA A 33 1.39 -14.79 -4.54
N THR A 34 2.65 -15.01 -4.91
CA THR A 34 3.01 -15.43 -6.26
C THR A 34 3.22 -16.94 -6.33
N ASN A 35 3.13 -17.51 -7.52
CA ASN A 35 3.53 -18.89 -7.78
C ASN A 35 5.05 -19.08 -7.84
N VAL A 36 5.84 -18.03 -7.61
CA VAL A 36 7.30 -18.06 -7.66
C VAL A 36 7.84 -18.48 -6.30
N GLN A 37 8.85 -19.36 -6.30
CA GLN A 37 9.52 -19.78 -5.08
C GLN A 37 10.15 -18.58 -4.35
N ALA A 38 9.98 -18.53 -3.03
CA ALA A 38 10.56 -17.49 -2.22
C ALA A 38 12.11 -17.57 -2.22
N PRO A 39 12.83 -16.44 -2.03
CA PRO A 39 14.30 -16.42 -2.04
C PRO A 39 14.93 -17.41 -1.04
N GLN A 40 16.21 -17.76 -1.23
CA GLN A 40 16.92 -18.67 -0.31
C GLN A 40 16.74 -18.26 1.16
N GLY A 41 16.32 -19.21 2.00
CA GLY A 41 16.00 -18.97 3.41
C GLY A 41 14.52 -18.63 3.70
N HIS A 42 13.66 -18.63 2.69
CA HIS A 42 12.21 -18.53 2.81
C HIS A 42 11.54 -19.86 2.40
N HIS A 43 10.41 -20.21 3.02
CA HIS A 43 9.68 -21.42 2.66
C HIS A 43 8.66 -21.14 1.55
N ARG A 44 8.60 -22.04 0.56
CA ARG A 44 7.56 -22.15 -0.48
C ARG A 44 7.39 -20.87 -1.33
N HIS A 45 6.26 -20.18 -1.27
CA HIS A 45 5.87 -19.18 -2.26
C HIS A 45 6.15 -17.76 -1.80
N ARG A 46 6.63 -16.92 -2.73
CA ARG A 46 6.97 -15.52 -2.47
C ARG A 46 5.72 -14.67 -2.31
N VAL A 47 5.78 -13.71 -1.40
CA VAL A 47 4.75 -12.66 -1.27
C VAL A 47 5.34 -11.33 -1.72
N GLU A 48 4.60 -10.59 -2.53
CA GLU A 48 5.03 -9.34 -3.14
C GLU A 48 3.94 -8.27 -3.00
N GLN A 49 4.31 -7.00 -3.15
CA GLN A 49 3.36 -5.89 -3.28
C GLN A 49 3.15 -5.61 -4.77
N ARG A 50 1.96 -5.90 -5.30
CA ARG A 50 1.63 -5.74 -6.72
C ARG A 50 0.62 -4.63 -7.00
N GLY A 51 0.73 -4.05 -8.18
CA GLY A 51 -0.20 -3.05 -8.70
C GLY A 51 -1.58 -3.64 -9.00
N CYS A 52 -2.57 -2.78 -9.09
CA CYS A 52 -3.97 -3.14 -9.30
C CYS A 52 -4.30 -3.66 -10.72
N ASP A 53 -3.49 -3.28 -11.72
CA ASP A 53 -3.78 -3.51 -13.13
C ASP A 53 -3.25 -4.85 -13.65
N HIS A 54 -2.70 -5.69 -12.78
CA HIS A 54 -2.26 -7.02 -13.17
C HIS A 54 -3.47 -7.98 -13.31
N PRO A 55 -3.62 -8.65 -14.46
CA PRO A 55 -4.79 -9.49 -14.77
C PRO A 55 -4.89 -10.76 -13.91
N GLU A 56 -3.87 -11.09 -13.12
CA GLU A 56 -3.83 -12.25 -12.22
C GLU A 56 -4.55 -11.96 -10.89
N VAL A 57 -5.87 -11.78 -10.94
CA VAL A 57 -6.73 -11.55 -9.77
C VAL A 57 -6.63 -12.70 -8.75
N ASP A 58 -6.24 -13.90 -9.18
CA ASP A 58 -6.15 -15.11 -8.36
C ASP A 58 -4.97 -15.11 -7.36
N LEU A 59 -4.01 -14.17 -7.50
CA LEU A 59 -2.81 -14.07 -6.65
C LEU A 59 -2.99 -13.14 -5.43
N ILE A 60 -4.12 -12.46 -5.32
CA ILE A 60 -4.36 -11.38 -4.34
C ILE A 60 -5.30 -11.77 -3.16
N PRO A 61 -6.30 -12.67 -3.30
CA PRO A 61 -7.29 -12.84 -2.24
C PRO A 61 -6.75 -13.62 -1.06
N TRP A 62 -6.90 -13.03 0.12
CA TRP A 62 -6.64 -13.66 1.41
C TRP A 62 -7.94 -14.01 2.10
N ARG A 63 -7.96 -15.08 2.89
CA ARG A 63 -9.08 -15.44 3.75
C ARG A 63 -8.62 -15.39 5.21
N ALA A 64 -9.32 -14.60 6.02
CA ALA A 64 -9.10 -14.62 7.46
C ALA A 64 -9.82 -15.81 8.09
N ILE A 65 -9.07 -16.64 8.80
CA ILE A 65 -9.59 -17.76 9.60
C ILE A 65 -9.30 -17.45 11.06
N ARG A 66 -10.33 -17.34 11.88
CA ARG A 66 -10.18 -17.07 13.31
C ARG A 66 -9.65 -18.31 14.03
N THR A 67 -8.72 -18.08 14.96
CA THR A 67 -8.26 -19.11 15.90
C THR A 67 -9.26 -19.30 17.04
N GLU A 68 -9.20 -20.46 17.70
CA GLU A 68 -9.95 -20.71 18.94
C GLU A 68 -9.51 -19.80 20.10
N SER A 69 -8.29 -19.23 20.04
CA SER A 69 -7.71 -18.29 21.02
C SER A 69 -8.26 -16.85 20.90
N GLY A 70 -9.23 -16.60 20.02
CA GLY A 70 -10.12 -15.42 20.04
C GLY A 70 -9.63 -14.19 19.28
N ASP A 71 -8.36 -13.82 19.44
CA ASP A 71 -7.82 -12.56 18.89
C ASP A 71 -6.81 -12.75 17.74
N GLU A 72 -6.36 -13.98 17.50
CA GLU A 72 -5.41 -14.30 16.43
C GLU A 72 -6.14 -14.79 15.18
N VAL A 73 -5.63 -14.42 14.00
CA VAL A 73 -6.14 -14.90 12.70
C VAL A 73 -5.04 -15.52 11.87
N TYR A 74 -5.41 -16.54 11.09
CA TYR A 74 -4.62 -17.00 9.95
C TYR A 74 -5.08 -16.28 8.69
N LEU A 75 -4.13 -15.91 7.84
CA LEU A 75 -4.41 -15.38 6.52
C LEU A 75 -4.10 -16.47 5.49
N ASP A 76 -5.12 -17.24 5.13
CA ASP A 76 -5.02 -18.32 4.15
C ASP A 76 -5.10 -17.76 2.73
N HIS A 77 -4.22 -18.23 1.86
CA HIS A 77 -4.24 -17.88 0.45
C HIS A 77 -5.14 -18.83 -0.32
N PHE A 78 -5.84 -18.35 -1.35
CA PHE A 78 -6.77 -19.18 -2.13
C PHE A 78 -6.12 -20.43 -2.76
N HIS A 79 -4.85 -20.32 -3.18
CA HIS A 79 -4.06 -21.45 -3.70
C HIS A 79 -3.42 -22.33 -2.61
N GLY A 80 -3.79 -22.14 -1.35
CA GLY A 80 -3.40 -22.95 -0.21
C GLY A 80 -2.13 -22.46 0.51
N GLY A 81 -2.24 -22.38 1.83
CA GLY A 81 -1.17 -22.02 2.76
C GLY A 81 -1.42 -20.67 3.41
N CYS A 82 -0.84 -20.48 4.59
CA CYS A 82 -1.00 -19.28 5.41
C CYS A 82 0.14 -18.30 5.21
N LEU A 83 -0.17 -17.00 5.31
CA LEU A 83 0.81 -15.95 5.41
C LEU A 83 1.69 -16.19 6.65
N ARG A 84 2.99 -16.23 6.43
CA ARG A 84 4.01 -16.52 7.45
C ARG A 84 5.01 -15.39 7.54
N ALA A 85 5.29 -14.95 8.75
CA ALA A 85 6.40 -14.08 9.06
C ALA A 85 7.73 -14.83 8.89
N ASN A 86 8.71 -14.20 8.23
CA ASN A 86 10.08 -14.70 8.17
C ASN A 86 11.01 -13.88 9.07
N TRP A 87 12.17 -14.45 9.40
CA TRP A 87 13.16 -13.87 10.30
C TRP A 87 13.75 -12.51 9.86
N ASN A 88 13.48 -12.08 8.63
CA ASN A 88 14.09 -10.90 8.00
C ASN A 88 13.09 -9.80 7.57
N THR A 89 12.03 -9.55 8.36
CA THR A 89 10.92 -8.60 8.06
C THR A 89 10.10 -8.92 6.79
N GLY A 90 10.44 -10.02 6.11
CA GLY A 90 9.71 -10.53 4.96
C GLY A 90 8.54 -11.42 5.37
N VAL A 91 7.67 -11.68 4.41
CA VAL A 91 6.56 -12.62 4.53
C VAL A 91 6.58 -13.62 3.36
N SER A 92 6.11 -14.83 3.60
CA SER A 92 5.97 -15.90 2.59
C SER A 92 4.68 -16.68 2.83
N VAL A 93 4.25 -17.51 1.88
CA VAL A 93 3.13 -18.44 2.11
C VAL A 93 3.68 -19.82 2.44
N SER A 94 3.34 -20.38 3.60
CA SER A 94 3.68 -21.75 4.00
C SER A 94 2.42 -22.58 4.28
N VAL A 95 2.51 -23.88 4.04
CA VAL A 95 1.55 -24.81 4.64
C VAL A 95 2.16 -25.26 5.95
N ASP A 96 1.52 -24.87 7.04
CA ASP A 96 1.87 -25.33 8.38
C ASP A 96 1.12 -26.63 8.70
N ASP A 97 1.62 -27.35 9.70
CA ASP A 97 0.96 -28.53 10.25
C ASP A 97 -0.37 -28.09 10.91
N PRO A 98 -1.53 -28.63 10.48
CA PRO A 98 -2.82 -28.28 11.07
C PRO A 98 -2.90 -28.66 12.56
N ASP A 99 -2.17 -29.68 13.00
CA ASP A 99 -2.20 -30.13 14.40
C ASP A 99 -1.27 -29.30 15.30
N ASN A 100 -0.28 -28.61 14.70
CA ASN A 100 0.65 -27.75 15.42
C ASN A 100 1.07 -26.52 14.59
N PRO A 101 0.16 -25.54 14.41
CA PRO A 101 0.42 -24.36 13.59
C PRO A 101 1.50 -23.48 14.21
N SER A 102 2.44 -23.02 13.38
CA SER A 102 3.56 -22.20 13.83
C SER A 102 3.07 -20.86 14.40
N PRO A 103 3.68 -20.34 15.49
CA PRO A 103 3.38 -18.99 15.96
C PRO A 103 3.62 -17.92 14.88
N THR A 104 4.50 -18.20 13.91
CA THR A 104 4.84 -17.29 12.82
C THR A 104 3.75 -17.13 11.75
N THR A 105 2.66 -17.90 11.82
CA THR A 105 1.49 -17.76 10.92
C THR A 105 0.28 -17.13 11.60
N ARG A 106 0.40 -16.81 12.90
CA ARG A 106 -0.64 -16.14 13.68
C ARG A 106 -0.45 -14.64 13.59
N TRP A 107 -1.52 -13.95 13.21
CA TRP A 107 -1.53 -12.50 13.07
C TRP A 107 -2.53 -11.89 14.02
N VAL A 108 -2.14 -10.80 14.68
CA VAL A 108 -3.04 -9.95 15.45
C VAL A 108 -3.45 -8.77 14.58
N VAL A 109 -4.74 -8.42 14.61
CA VAL A 109 -5.27 -7.27 13.87
C VAL A 109 -5.43 -6.10 14.83
N GLU A 110 -4.62 -5.06 14.64
CA GLU A 110 -4.69 -3.83 15.42
C GLU A 110 -5.37 -2.73 14.59
N PRO A 111 -6.50 -2.16 15.06
CA PRO A 111 -7.21 -1.12 14.32
C PRO A 111 -6.46 0.21 14.39
N ILE A 112 -6.05 0.74 13.23
CA ILE A 112 -5.35 2.03 13.14
C ILE A 112 -6.35 3.19 13.17
N PRO A 113 -6.29 4.08 14.19
CA PRO A 113 -7.20 5.21 14.25
C PRO A 113 -6.92 6.20 13.11
N ALA A 114 -7.96 6.96 12.73
CA ALA A 114 -7.81 8.04 11.78
C ALA A 114 -7.09 9.23 12.44
N ALA A 115 -6.01 9.70 11.83
CA ALA A 115 -5.33 10.91 12.26
C ALA A 115 -6.23 12.13 12.01
N ARG A 116 -6.20 13.09 12.94
CA ARG A 116 -6.97 14.34 12.86
C ARG A 116 -6.50 15.27 11.74
N SER A 117 -5.25 15.11 11.31
CA SER A 117 -4.61 15.92 10.28
C SER A 117 -3.60 15.09 9.50
N MET A 118 -3.17 15.62 8.36
CA MET A 118 -2.07 15.03 7.60
C MET A 118 -0.83 14.87 8.50
N PRO A 119 -0.21 13.68 8.53
CA PRO A 119 1.02 13.46 9.28
C PRO A 119 2.18 14.24 8.65
N ARG A 120 3.20 14.53 9.46
CA ARG A 120 4.42 15.15 8.94
C ARG A 120 5.12 14.17 7.99
N LEU A 121 5.42 14.65 6.78
CA LEU A 121 6.15 13.83 5.82
C LEU A 121 7.58 13.56 6.32
N PRO A 122 8.15 12.37 6.01
CA PRO A 122 9.54 12.07 6.30
C PRO A 122 10.46 13.17 5.76
N LEU A 123 11.30 13.71 6.64
CA LEU A 123 12.30 14.69 6.22
C LEU A 123 13.25 14.04 5.21
N PRO A 124 13.64 14.75 4.14
CA PRO A 124 14.62 14.24 3.19
C PRO A 124 15.90 13.86 3.95
N ARG A 125 16.25 12.58 3.89
CA ARG A 125 17.57 12.14 4.35
C ARG A 125 18.62 12.58 3.33
N PRO A 126 19.88 12.81 3.75
CA PRO A 126 20.98 12.97 2.79
C PRO A 126 20.91 11.83 1.79
N ILE A 127 20.95 12.17 0.50
CA ILE A 127 20.77 11.16 -0.54
C ILE A 127 21.97 10.22 -0.43
N GLY A 128 21.74 8.96 -0.06
CA GLY A 128 22.77 7.94 -0.18
C GLY A 128 23.03 7.70 -1.67
N LEU A 129 24.26 7.32 -2.03
CA LEU A 129 24.65 7.04 -3.43
C LEU A 129 23.65 6.13 -4.19
N HIS A 130 22.99 5.21 -3.48
CA HIS A 130 21.98 4.29 -4.06
C HIS A 130 20.63 4.94 -4.37
N ASP A 131 20.28 6.05 -3.72
CA ASP A 131 19.01 6.75 -3.92
C ASP A 131 19.07 7.77 -5.07
N GLU A 132 20.26 8.28 -5.40
CA GLU A 132 20.47 9.22 -6.51
C GLU A 132 20.17 8.61 -7.88
N LEU A 133 20.31 7.28 -8.00
CA LEU A 133 20.10 6.56 -9.25
C LEU A 133 18.64 6.12 -9.48
N LEU A 134 17.74 6.35 -8.52
CA LEU A 134 16.33 6.00 -8.67
C LEU A 134 15.59 7.09 -9.43
N LEU A 135 15.58 6.98 -10.76
CA LEU A 135 14.77 7.81 -11.64
C LEU A 135 13.46 7.08 -11.98
N ARG A 136 12.33 7.74 -11.82
CA ARG A 136 11.03 7.20 -12.23
C ARG A 136 10.18 8.25 -12.92
N GLU A 137 9.30 7.80 -13.79
CA GLU A 137 8.26 8.65 -14.37
C GLU A 137 7.11 8.81 -13.36
N ILE A 138 6.68 10.06 -13.15
CA ILE A 138 5.50 10.39 -12.36
C ILE A 138 4.46 10.98 -13.29
N THR A 139 3.32 10.29 -13.41
CA THR A 139 2.11 10.84 -14.02
C THR A 139 1.27 11.40 -12.89
N TYR A 140 1.08 12.71 -12.85
CA TYR A 140 0.24 13.32 -11.83
C TYR A 140 -1.07 13.81 -12.44
N VAL A 141 -2.18 13.54 -11.74
CA VAL A 141 -3.55 13.79 -12.21
C VAL A 141 -4.26 14.68 -11.20
N TRP A 142 -5.05 15.65 -11.65
CA TRP A 142 -5.78 16.55 -10.76
C TRP A 142 -7.17 16.86 -11.31
N PRO A 143 -8.13 17.26 -10.44
CA PRO A 143 -9.49 17.53 -10.87
C PRO A 143 -9.58 18.74 -11.81
N ASN A 144 -10.52 18.71 -12.73
CA ASN A 144 -10.98 19.89 -13.46
C ASN A 144 -11.98 20.69 -12.61
N VAL A 145 -12.59 21.72 -13.20
CA VAL A 145 -13.56 22.59 -12.51
C VAL A 145 -14.79 21.82 -12.04
N GLU A 146 -15.19 20.75 -12.74
CA GLU A 146 -16.29 19.88 -12.33
C GLU A 146 -15.87 18.78 -11.33
N GLY A 147 -14.60 18.71 -10.95
CA GLY A 147 -14.07 17.68 -10.02
C GLY A 147 -13.65 16.37 -10.70
N ALA A 148 -13.74 16.26 -12.02
CA ALA A 148 -13.30 15.08 -12.76
C ALA A 148 -11.77 15.04 -12.95
N LEU A 149 -11.15 13.89 -12.69
CA LEU A 149 -9.70 13.67 -12.84
C LEU A 149 -9.28 13.50 -14.31
N VAL A 150 -9.45 14.56 -15.11
CA VAL A 150 -9.13 14.55 -16.56
C VAL A 150 -7.80 15.23 -16.88
N ASN A 151 -7.34 16.13 -16.00
CA ASN A 151 -6.09 16.82 -16.22
C ASN A 151 -4.92 15.98 -15.73
N HIS A 152 -3.89 15.83 -16.55
CA HIS A 152 -2.68 15.11 -16.19
C HIS A 152 -1.45 15.74 -16.84
N ASP A 153 -0.30 15.47 -16.28
CA ASP A 153 1.01 15.81 -16.83
C ASP A 153 2.05 14.83 -16.28
N VAL A 154 3.21 14.76 -16.93
CA VAL A 154 4.21 13.72 -16.73
C VAL A 154 5.59 14.35 -16.53
N PHE A 155 6.36 13.83 -15.57
CA PHE A 155 7.74 14.24 -15.39
C PHE A 155 8.60 13.14 -14.78
N CYS A 156 9.91 13.21 -15.02
CA CYS A 156 10.88 12.35 -14.37
C CYS A 156 11.22 12.88 -12.97
N PHE A 157 11.03 12.05 -11.96
CA PHE A 157 11.38 12.35 -10.57
C PHE A 157 12.57 11.52 -10.11
N MET A 158 13.54 12.19 -9.50
CA MET A 158 14.76 11.57 -8.97
C MET A 158 14.66 11.35 -7.45
N GLY A 159 14.96 10.13 -7.05
CA GLY A 159 14.99 9.69 -5.66
C GLY A 159 13.67 9.11 -5.18
N ARG A 160 13.47 9.20 -3.86
CA ARG A 160 12.35 8.58 -3.16
C ARG A 160 11.56 9.53 -2.26
N SER A 161 12.05 10.74 -2.04
CA SER A 161 11.53 11.58 -0.96
C SER A 161 10.14 12.09 -1.30
N VAL A 162 9.14 11.65 -0.54
CA VAL A 162 7.75 12.13 -0.70
C VAL A 162 7.65 13.62 -0.36
N PHE A 163 8.49 14.09 0.58
CA PHE A 163 8.62 15.51 0.88
C PHE A 163 9.09 16.32 -0.33
N ARG A 164 10.14 15.86 -1.03
CA ARG A 164 10.62 16.53 -2.26
C ARG A 164 9.61 16.42 -3.39
N LEU A 165 8.94 15.28 -3.55
CA LEU A 165 7.89 15.08 -4.54
C LEU A 165 6.75 16.09 -4.33
N ARG A 166 6.31 16.29 -3.08
CA ARG A 166 5.26 17.26 -2.72
C ARG A 166 5.66 18.68 -3.12
N HIS A 167 6.90 19.08 -2.84
CA HIS A 167 7.42 20.40 -3.22
C HIS A 167 7.48 20.59 -4.74
N GLU A 168 7.93 19.58 -5.47
CA GLU A 168 8.01 19.63 -6.93
C GLU A 168 6.61 19.73 -7.57
N LEU A 169 5.65 18.95 -7.07
CA LEU A 169 4.25 19.03 -7.52
C LEU A 169 3.60 20.38 -7.17
N ALA A 170 3.86 20.92 -5.99
CA ALA A 170 3.37 22.23 -5.59
C ALA A 170 3.90 23.35 -6.50
N ARG A 171 5.19 23.30 -6.86
CA ARG A 171 5.81 24.23 -7.82
C ARG A 171 5.15 24.11 -9.19
N ARG A 172 4.95 22.90 -9.69
CA ARG A 172 4.32 22.64 -11.00
C ARG A 172 2.85 23.07 -11.05
N ARG A 173 2.13 22.92 -9.94
CA ARG A 173 0.72 23.33 -9.80
C ARG A 173 0.54 24.79 -9.40
N LEU A 174 1.62 25.51 -9.08
CA LEU A 174 1.58 26.88 -8.57
C LEU A 174 0.67 27.03 -7.33
N VAL A 175 0.73 26.06 -6.42
CA VAL A 175 -0.05 26.05 -5.17
C VAL A 175 0.87 26.02 -3.96
N ASP A 176 0.34 26.44 -2.81
CA ASP A 176 1.04 26.28 -1.53
C ASP A 176 1.23 24.79 -1.21
N VAL A 177 2.46 24.42 -0.86
CA VAL A 177 2.83 23.05 -0.48
C VAL A 177 1.95 22.53 0.65
N SER A 178 1.61 23.38 1.62
CA SER A 178 0.77 23.04 2.78
C SER A 178 -0.66 22.65 2.39
N GLN A 179 -1.17 23.18 1.27
CA GLN A 179 -2.51 22.91 0.75
C GLN A 179 -2.55 21.69 -0.16
N LEU A 180 -1.41 21.28 -0.72
CA LEU A 180 -1.34 20.16 -1.64
C LEU A 180 -1.36 18.82 -0.90
N ALA A 181 -2.30 17.97 -1.23
CA ALA A 181 -2.33 16.55 -0.87
C ALA A 181 -1.95 15.69 -2.08
N MET A 182 -1.21 14.62 -1.81
CA MET A 182 -0.85 13.61 -2.81
C MET A 182 -1.49 12.31 -2.41
N CYS A 183 -2.05 11.61 -3.38
CA CYS A 183 -2.71 10.33 -3.16
C CYS A 183 -2.35 9.33 -4.27
N LEU A 184 -2.48 8.05 -3.94
CA LEU A 184 -2.41 6.96 -4.90
C LEU A 184 -3.84 6.53 -5.27
N PRO A 185 -4.13 6.31 -6.56
CA PRO A 185 -5.41 5.76 -6.97
C PRO A 185 -5.52 4.30 -6.52
N THR A 186 -6.75 3.85 -6.26
CA THR A 186 -7.06 2.44 -5.97
C THR A 186 -8.07 1.91 -6.98
N ARG A 187 -8.17 0.58 -7.08
CA ARG A 187 -9.11 -0.12 -8.00
C ARG A 187 -10.54 0.41 -7.98
N TYR A 188 -10.99 0.84 -6.81
CA TYR A 188 -12.38 1.18 -6.54
C TYR A 188 -12.61 2.69 -6.48
N GLY A 189 -11.72 3.48 -7.09
CA GLY A 189 -11.83 4.94 -7.15
C GLY A 189 -11.59 5.65 -5.81
N ARG A 190 -11.15 4.93 -4.77
CA ARG A 190 -10.69 5.53 -3.52
C ARG A 190 -9.28 6.07 -3.69
N PHE A 191 -8.96 7.16 -2.99
CA PHE A 191 -7.63 7.74 -2.96
C PHE A 191 -6.96 7.42 -1.63
N PHE A 192 -5.70 6.97 -1.70
CA PHE A 192 -4.91 6.68 -0.51
C PHE A 192 -3.84 7.75 -0.32
N PRO A 193 -3.77 8.47 0.81
CA PRO A 193 -2.78 9.53 0.98
C PRO A 193 -1.35 9.00 0.93
N LEU A 194 -0.52 9.59 0.08
CA LEU A 194 0.89 9.26 -0.06
C LEU A 194 1.70 10.04 0.98
N VAL A 195 2.04 9.37 2.08
CA VAL A 195 2.73 9.99 3.24
C VAL A 195 4.09 9.38 3.56
N VAL A 196 4.56 8.45 2.72
CA VAL A 196 5.81 7.71 2.90
C VAL A 196 6.70 7.87 1.68
N ASP A 197 8.01 7.73 1.87
CA ASP A 197 8.95 7.75 0.76
C ASP A 197 8.67 6.64 -0.24
N LEU A 198 8.88 6.93 -1.52
CA LEU A 198 8.62 6.03 -2.65
C LEU A 198 9.44 4.73 -2.56
N PRO A 199 8.95 3.63 -3.14
CA PRO A 199 9.62 2.34 -3.08
C PRO A 199 10.98 2.35 -3.79
N ARG A 200 11.86 1.40 -3.44
CA ARG A 200 13.22 1.25 -4.02
C ARG A 200 13.20 0.65 -5.44
N ASN A 201 12.45 1.25 -6.35
CA ASN A 201 12.36 0.84 -7.75
C ASN A 201 12.25 2.06 -8.67
N GLN A 202 12.31 1.81 -9.98
CA GLN A 202 12.17 2.83 -11.03
C GLN A 202 10.81 2.72 -11.74
N GLU A 203 9.85 1.99 -11.17
CA GLU A 203 8.53 1.82 -11.75
C GLU A 203 7.78 3.16 -11.80
N ALA A 204 7.10 3.40 -12.93
CA ALA A 204 6.25 4.57 -13.10
C ALA A 204 5.14 4.62 -12.04
N LEU A 205 4.77 5.82 -11.62
CA LEU A 205 3.80 6.02 -10.56
C LEU A 205 2.76 7.07 -10.94
N ILE A 206 1.48 6.72 -10.76
CA ILE A 206 0.37 7.66 -10.88
C ILE A 206 0.11 8.30 -9.51
N VAL A 207 0.13 9.64 -9.45
CA VAL A 207 -0.14 10.42 -8.24
C VAL A 207 -1.34 11.33 -8.49
N VAL A 208 -2.41 11.12 -7.73
CA VAL A 208 -3.55 12.05 -7.71
C VAL A 208 -3.19 13.23 -6.81
N VAL A 209 -3.30 14.44 -7.34
CA VAL A 209 -3.02 15.69 -6.63
C VAL A 209 -4.34 16.37 -6.34
N ASP A 210 -4.53 16.71 -5.07
CA ASP A 210 -5.69 17.45 -4.61
C ASP A 210 -5.28 18.64 -3.73
N VAL A 211 -6.14 19.64 -3.62
CA VAL A 211 -5.83 20.91 -2.94
C VAL A 211 -6.84 21.16 -1.83
N ALA A 212 -6.37 21.76 -0.72
CA ALA A 212 -7.23 22.14 0.39
C ALA A 212 -8.44 22.97 -0.08
N GLY A 213 -9.61 22.63 0.47
CA GLY A 213 -10.89 23.27 0.10
C GLY A 213 -11.69 22.51 -0.97
N THR A 214 -11.14 21.46 -1.59
CA THR A 214 -11.91 20.59 -2.48
C THR A 214 -12.65 19.48 -1.70
N PRO A 215 -13.74 18.92 -2.25
CA PRO A 215 -14.41 17.76 -1.67
C PRO A 215 -13.51 16.53 -1.55
N GLY A 216 -12.62 16.31 -2.53
CA GLY A 216 -11.67 15.19 -2.52
C GLY A 216 -10.67 15.30 -1.36
N HIS A 217 -10.15 16.51 -1.11
CA HIS A 217 -9.24 16.77 0.01
C HIS A 217 -9.94 16.56 1.36
N ALA A 218 -11.19 17.01 1.52
CA ALA A 218 -11.98 16.81 2.74
C ALA A 218 -12.33 15.34 3.01
N ALA A 219 -12.40 14.52 1.96
CA ALA A 219 -12.66 13.09 2.06
C ALA A 219 -11.43 12.27 2.47
N LEU A 220 -10.22 12.85 2.42
CA LEU A 220 -9.00 12.14 2.76
C LEU A 220 -8.99 11.72 4.24
N ARG A 221 -8.50 10.50 4.47
CA ARG A 221 -8.31 9.91 5.80
C ARG A 221 -6.89 9.43 5.92
N TYR A 222 -6.20 9.92 6.93
CA TYR A 222 -4.81 9.57 7.22
C TYR A 222 -4.79 8.53 8.33
N ALA A 223 -3.95 7.51 8.19
CA ALA A 223 -3.72 6.53 9.26
C ALA A 223 -2.78 7.15 10.30
N ASP A 224 -3.16 7.09 11.58
CA ASP A 224 -2.27 7.46 12.68
C ASP A 224 -1.39 6.25 13.05
N VAL A 225 -0.29 6.10 12.30
CA VAL A 225 0.62 4.96 12.44
C VAL A 225 1.46 4.98 13.72
N ASP A 226 1.45 6.10 14.44
CA ASP A 226 2.21 6.31 15.69
C ASP A 226 1.30 6.28 16.94
N ALA A 227 0.04 5.85 16.80
CA ALA A 227 -0.99 5.90 17.86
C ALA A 227 -0.82 4.88 19.01
N TRP A 228 0.37 4.30 19.21
CA TRP A 228 0.60 3.15 20.09
C TRP A 228 1.91 3.26 20.87
#